data_AF-A0A1Z9Y6K9-F1
#
_entry.id   AF-A0A1Z9Y6K9-F1
#
_cell.length_a   1.000
_cell.length_b   1.000
_cell.length_c   1.000
_cell.angle_alpha   90.00
_cell.angle_beta   90.00
_cell.angle_gamma   90.00
#
_symmetry.space_group_name_H-M   'P 1'
#
loop_
_entity.id
_entity.type
_entity.pdbx_description
1 polymer ?
#
loop_
_entity_poly.entity_id
_entity_poly.type
_entity_poly.pdbx_seq_one_letter_code
_entity_poly.pdbx_strand_id
1 'polypeptide(L)'
;MASDAVERESMEVDVLIIGGGPAGLSAAIRLMQLAQEKGEELSVIVLEKGGEIGAHILSGVVVDPIGLDTLLPDWRTRDNRPLKTEVTGDKFKYLGHKGSLDISWLPMPGFMKNHGNFTGSLGNVTRFLAEEAEGMGVEIFPGFAASELVYGENGEVTGVIAGVNGLDAEGNPKPDYEPGMELLGKYVLFAEGTRGSLTKKLISKFDLDADSEPQKYGIGLKELWSVPEENFQEGYVQHTLGWPLADNVGGGSFLYHFRDNGEPFISLGFVVHLNYENPYLAPYQEFQRWKHHPEVIKYLEGGKRVSYGARAITEGGWQSVPKLSFPGGALIGCSAGFVNVPRIKGSHNAILTGMMGAEAAFNALQDGRSGDELVEYQDAYENSSVYKELKTVRNVKPLLSRFGTILGTGLGGVEMWLNTIIGWSPFGTMSHNKTDAASLKPASKFKPIDYPKPDGKISFDKLTNVAFTNTYHGEDQPCHLRLLDPDLQKSSELGVFDGPSARYCPAGVYEWVEEPNGEKRFQINSQNCIHCKTCDIKDPNQNINWETPEGGGGPAYPNM
;
A
#
# COMPACT_ATOMS: atom_id res chain seq x y z
N MET A 1 32.43 19.60 -14.98
CA MET A 1 31.82 20.36 -16.09
C MET A 1 30.48 20.81 -15.58
N ALA A 2 30.14 22.10 -15.68
CA ALA A 2 28.80 22.55 -15.36
C ALA A 2 27.86 21.74 -16.27
N SER A 3 26.99 20.91 -15.68
CA SER A 3 25.93 20.27 -16.46
C SER A 3 25.05 21.42 -16.95
N ASP A 4 25.00 21.64 -18.26
CA ASP A 4 23.95 22.47 -18.84
C ASP A 4 22.62 21.94 -18.29
N ALA A 5 21.84 22.82 -17.64
CA ALA A 5 20.58 22.42 -17.05
C ALA A 5 19.69 21.86 -18.16
N VAL A 6 19.21 20.63 -17.98
CA VAL A 6 18.29 19.99 -18.93
C VAL A 6 17.04 20.85 -19.04
N GLU A 7 16.82 21.45 -20.20
CA GLU A 7 15.63 22.26 -20.49
C GLU A 7 14.40 21.35 -20.61
N ARG A 8 13.32 21.70 -19.91
CA ARG A 8 12.06 20.94 -19.87
C ARG A 8 10.89 21.83 -20.24
N GLU A 9 9.91 21.25 -20.92
CA GLU A 9 8.61 21.90 -21.07
C GLU A 9 7.89 21.92 -19.72
N SER A 10 7.12 22.98 -19.47
CA SER A 10 6.34 23.15 -18.25
C SER A 10 4.85 23.27 -18.58
N MET A 11 4.00 22.63 -17.78
CA MET A 11 2.54 22.80 -17.83
C MET A 11 2.03 23.18 -16.44
N GLU A 12 1.21 24.23 -16.38
CA GLU A 12 0.63 24.75 -15.14
C GLU A 12 -0.83 24.33 -15.00
N VAL A 13 -1.21 23.92 -13.78
CA VAL A 13 -2.59 23.60 -13.39
C VAL A 13 -2.92 24.15 -12.01
N ASP A 14 -4.21 24.17 -11.66
CA ASP A 14 -4.63 24.61 -10.33
C ASP A 14 -4.29 23.58 -9.27
N VAL A 15 -4.60 22.30 -9.52
CA VAL A 15 -4.25 21.21 -8.59
C VAL A 15 -3.63 20.03 -9.32
N LEU A 16 -2.46 19.63 -8.87
CA LEU A 16 -1.76 18.44 -9.35
C LEU A 16 -1.86 17.32 -8.32
N ILE A 17 -2.19 16.10 -8.75
CA ILE A 17 -2.38 14.94 -7.88
C ILE A 17 -1.43 13.83 -8.29
N ILE A 18 -0.62 13.34 -7.35
CA ILE A 18 0.38 12.31 -7.59
C ILE A 18 -0.13 10.96 -7.10
N GLY A 19 -0.72 10.17 -7.99
CA GLY A 19 -1.19 8.80 -7.75
C GLY A 19 -2.68 8.60 -8.07
N GLY A 20 -2.97 7.68 -8.98
CA GLY A 20 -4.32 7.30 -9.42
C GLY A 20 -5.00 6.24 -8.54
N GLY A 21 -4.74 6.28 -7.22
CA GLY A 21 -5.39 5.41 -6.24
C GLY A 21 -6.70 5.99 -5.70
N PRO A 22 -7.38 5.30 -4.75
CA PRO A 22 -8.65 5.77 -4.20
C PRO A 22 -8.57 7.19 -3.63
N ALA A 23 -7.47 7.57 -2.96
CA ALA A 23 -7.33 8.93 -2.42
C ALA A 23 -7.22 10.00 -3.51
N GLY A 24 -6.34 9.78 -4.50
CA GLY A 24 -6.09 10.76 -5.57
C GLY A 24 -7.31 10.96 -6.46
N LEU A 25 -7.95 9.87 -6.88
CA LEU A 25 -9.16 9.94 -7.71
C LEU A 25 -10.34 10.56 -6.96
N SER A 26 -10.49 10.28 -5.66
CA SER A 26 -11.52 10.93 -4.85
C SER A 26 -11.26 12.42 -4.62
N ALA A 27 -9.99 12.82 -4.47
CA ALA A 27 -9.63 14.24 -4.42
C ALA A 27 -9.97 14.94 -5.73
N ALA A 28 -9.60 14.34 -6.88
CA ALA A 28 -9.92 14.85 -8.21
C ALA A 28 -11.44 15.04 -8.42
N ILE A 29 -12.24 14.00 -8.15
CA ILE A 29 -13.71 14.07 -8.25
C ILE A 29 -14.25 15.19 -7.35
N ARG A 30 -13.79 15.26 -6.10
CA ARG A 30 -14.29 16.24 -5.13
C ARG A 30 -13.97 17.68 -5.54
N LEU A 31 -12.77 17.93 -6.08
CA LEU A 31 -12.40 19.22 -6.64
C LEU A 31 -13.35 19.64 -7.76
N MET A 32 -13.63 18.75 -8.71
CA MET A 32 -14.53 19.07 -9.82
C MET A 32 -15.99 19.25 -9.38
N GLN A 33 -16.46 18.47 -8.40
CA GLN A 33 -17.78 18.68 -7.79
C GLN A 33 -17.91 20.09 -7.20
N LEU A 34 -16.91 20.53 -6.43
CA LEU A 34 -16.91 21.87 -5.82
C LEU A 34 -16.84 22.98 -6.88
N ALA A 35 -16.02 22.82 -7.91
CA ALA A 35 -15.94 23.76 -9.03
C ALA A 35 -17.27 23.88 -9.76
N GLN A 36 -17.94 22.75 -10.07
CA GLN A 36 -19.26 22.72 -10.69
C GLN A 36 -20.35 23.36 -9.81
N GLU A 37 -20.34 23.10 -8.50
CA GLU A 37 -21.26 23.72 -7.53
C GLU A 37 -21.12 25.25 -7.50
N LYS A 38 -19.91 25.77 -7.74
CA LYS A 38 -19.62 27.22 -7.81
C LYS A 38 -19.75 27.82 -9.21
N GLY A 39 -19.85 26.98 -10.25
CA GLY A 39 -19.89 27.42 -11.64
C GLY A 39 -18.54 27.97 -12.12
N GLU A 40 -17.43 27.40 -11.62
CA GLU A 40 -16.07 27.81 -11.94
C GLU A 40 -15.32 26.73 -12.71
N GLU A 41 -14.34 27.16 -13.50
CA GLU A 41 -13.41 26.25 -14.19
C GLU A 41 -12.20 25.98 -13.28
N LEU A 42 -11.80 24.71 -13.22
CA LEU A 42 -10.66 24.26 -12.44
C LEU A 42 -9.86 23.26 -13.25
N SER A 43 -8.56 23.48 -13.38
CA SER A 43 -7.64 22.55 -14.05
C SER A 43 -7.06 21.56 -13.04
N VAL A 44 -7.33 20.27 -13.22
CA VAL A 44 -6.89 19.20 -12.32
C VAL A 44 -6.23 18.09 -13.11
N ILE A 45 -4.98 17.76 -12.74
CA ILE A 45 -4.23 16.65 -13.33
C ILE A 45 -3.99 15.56 -12.30
N VAL A 46 -4.18 14.30 -12.71
CA VAL A 46 -3.79 13.11 -11.94
C VAL A 46 -2.69 12.35 -12.69
N LEU A 47 -1.55 12.15 -12.04
CA LEU A 47 -0.47 11.31 -12.56
C LEU A 47 -0.53 9.90 -11.97
N GLU A 48 -0.41 8.89 -12.81
CA GLU A 48 -0.29 7.49 -12.37
C GLU A 48 0.88 6.80 -13.07
N LYS A 49 1.68 6.08 -12.28
CA LYS A 49 2.83 5.31 -12.76
C LYS A 49 2.43 4.10 -13.60
N GLY A 50 1.35 3.41 -13.22
CA GLY A 50 0.87 2.22 -13.92
C GLY A 50 0.42 2.58 -15.33
N GLY A 51 0.65 1.67 -16.29
CA GLY A 51 0.29 1.91 -17.70
C GLY A 51 -1.22 2.12 -17.93
N GLU A 52 -2.05 1.76 -16.94
CA GLU A 52 -3.47 2.11 -16.85
C GLU A 52 -3.85 2.30 -15.37
N ILE A 53 -4.97 2.99 -15.11
CA ILE A 53 -5.54 3.07 -13.77
C ILE A 53 -5.93 1.68 -13.28
N GLY A 54 -5.54 1.35 -12.05
CA GLY A 54 -5.79 0.04 -11.44
C GLY A 54 -4.65 -0.96 -11.58
N ALA A 55 -3.73 -0.80 -12.56
CA ALA A 55 -2.64 -1.75 -12.82
C ALA A 55 -1.70 -1.96 -11.63
N HIS A 56 -1.53 -0.93 -10.78
CA HIS A 56 -0.68 -0.96 -9.59
C HIS A 56 -1.46 -1.08 -8.28
N ILE A 57 -2.79 -1.25 -8.35
CA ILE A 57 -3.66 -1.36 -7.18
C ILE A 57 -3.69 -2.81 -6.71
N LEU A 58 -3.46 -3.00 -5.40
CA LEU A 58 -3.53 -4.31 -4.78
C LEU A 58 -4.17 -4.20 -3.40
N SER A 59 -5.25 -4.96 -3.20
CA SER A 59 -5.90 -5.12 -1.90
C SER A 59 -6.67 -6.43 -1.85
N GLY A 60 -6.68 -7.13 -0.71
CA GLY A 60 -7.61 -8.24 -0.52
C GLY A 60 -9.07 -7.81 -0.72
N VAL A 61 -9.34 -6.63 -0.16
CA VAL A 61 -10.53 -5.78 -0.16
C VAL A 61 -11.85 -6.35 0.39
N VAL A 62 -12.17 -5.89 1.59
CA VAL A 62 -13.53 -5.69 2.08
C VAL A 62 -13.72 -4.18 2.25
N VAL A 63 -14.52 -3.56 1.40
CA VAL A 63 -14.75 -2.10 1.35
C VAL A 63 -15.87 -1.73 2.31
N ASP A 64 -15.54 -0.85 3.26
CA ASP A 64 -16.54 -0.05 3.96
C ASP A 64 -17.04 1.03 2.99
N PRO A 65 -18.33 1.04 2.63
CA PRO A 65 -18.84 1.89 1.57
C PRO A 65 -18.90 3.36 1.95
N ILE A 66 -18.70 3.76 3.22
CA ILE A 66 -18.88 5.15 3.68
C ILE A 66 -18.13 6.18 2.82
N GLY A 67 -16.94 5.86 2.33
CA GLY A 67 -16.19 6.74 1.43
C GLY A 67 -16.90 6.95 0.09
N LEU A 68 -17.33 5.86 -0.55
CA LEU A 68 -18.06 5.91 -1.82
C LEU A 68 -19.46 6.53 -1.63
N ASP A 69 -20.15 6.21 -0.54
CA ASP A 69 -21.45 6.78 -0.19
C ASP A 69 -21.38 8.30 -0.02
N THR A 70 -20.27 8.81 0.50
CA THR A 70 -20.06 10.24 0.71
C THR A 70 -19.69 10.95 -0.60
N LEU A 71 -18.80 10.34 -1.40
CA LEU A 71 -18.30 10.95 -2.64
C LEU A 71 -19.31 10.89 -3.79
N LEU A 72 -19.98 9.74 -3.98
CA LEU A 72 -20.87 9.44 -5.10
C LEU A 72 -22.13 8.74 -4.58
N PRO A 73 -23.08 9.44 -3.92
CA PRO A 73 -24.18 8.82 -3.16
C PRO A 73 -25.06 7.83 -3.93
N ASP A 74 -25.11 7.92 -5.26
CA ASP A 74 -25.90 7.07 -6.15
C ASP A 74 -25.12 5.86 -6.73
N TRP A 75 -23.84 5.67 -6.38
CA TRP A 75 -22.98 4.63 -6.95
C TRP A 75 -23.58 3.22 -6.88
N ARG A 76 -24.35 2.91 -5.83
CA ARG A 76 -24.96 1.59 -5.60
C ARG A 76 -26.02 1.20 -6.62
N THR A 77 -26.70 2.20 -7.20
CA THR A 77 -27.80 2.01 -8.14
C THR A 77 -27.37 2.08 -9.60
N ARG A 78 -26.09 2.36 -9.86
CA ARG A 78 -25.54 2.41 -11.22
C ARG A 78 -25.27 1.02 -11.77
N ASP A 79 -25.50 0.84 -13.07
CA ASP A 79 -25.25 -0.43 -13.75
C ASP A 79 -23.75 -0.78 -13.80
N ASN A 80 -22.89 0.24 -13.91
CA ASN A 80 -21.44 0.12 -13.92
C ASN A 80 -20.79 0.12 -12.52
N ARG A 81 -21.58 -0.04 -11.43
CA ARG A 81 -21.04 0.01 -10.06
C ARG A 81 -19.85 -0.96 -9.87
N PRO A 82 -18.77 -0.54 -9.19
CA PRO A 82 -17.53 -1.32 -9.13
C PRO A 82 -17.59 -2.52 -8.18
N LEU A 83 -18.56 -2.53 -7.26
CA LEU A 83 -18.73 -3.55 -6.23
C LEU A 83 -20.17 -4.06 -6.24
N LYS A 84 -20.33 -5.38 -6.34
CA LYS A 84 -21.64 -6.04 -6.46
C LYS A 84 -21.91 -7.05 -5.35
N THR A 85 -20.87 -7.69 -4.81
CA THR A 85 -21.00 -8.71 -3.76
C THR A 85 -20.95 -8.08 -2.37
N GLU A 86 -22.09 -8.07 -1.68
CA GLU A 86 -22.17 -7.73 -0.26
C GLU A 86 -21.59 -8.85 0.60
N VAL A 87 -21.02 -8.50 1.76
CA VAL A 87 -20.55 -9.50 2.72
C VAL A 87 -21.75 -10.14 3.43
N THR A 88 -21.92 -11.45 3.23
CA THR A 88 -23.02 -12.25 3.77
C THR A 88 -22.60 -13.10 4.97
N GLY A 89 -21.30 -13.38 5.11
CA GLY A 89 -20.76 -14.16 6.22
C GLY A 89 -19.36 -13.70 6.59
N ASP A 90 -19.08 -13.60 7.88
CA ASP A 90 -17.80 -13.13 8.41
C ASP A 90 -17.28 -14.13 9.45
N LYS A 91 -16.07 -14.63 9.24
CA LYS A 91 -15.42 -15.60 10.12
C LYS A 91 -14.02 -15.15 10.51
N PHE A 92 -13.75 -15.20 11.80
CA PHE A 92 -12.44 -14.97 12.37
C PHE A 92 -11.98 -16.24 13.10
N LYS A 93 -10.85 -16.81 12.65
CA LYS A 93 -10.35 -18.11 13.16
C LYS A 93 -8.91 -18.01 13.64
N TYR A 94 -8.60 -18.71 14.73
CA TYR A 94 -7.23 -18.94 15.16
C TYR A 94 -6.76 -20.31 14.66
N LEU A 95 -5.67 -20.37 13.89
CA LEU A 95 -5.14 -21.60 13.31
C LEU A 95 -4.04 -22.20 14.18
N GLY A 96 -4.15 -23.50 14.44
CA GLY A 96 -3.03 -24.36 14.81
C GLY A 96 -2.50 -25.09 13.58
N HIS A 97 -1.59 -26.06 13.78
CA HIS A 97 -0.96 -26.78 12.67
C HIS A 97 -1.92 -27.62 11.81
N LYS A 98 -3.01 -28.12 12.39
CA LYS A 98 -3.96 -29.06 11.71
C LYS A 98 -5.43 -28.74 11.96
N GLY A 99 -5.72 -27.66 12.65
CA GLY A 99 -7.08 -27.34 13.08
C GLY A 99 -7.22 -25.88 13.41
N SER A 100 -8.47 -25.45 13.61
CA SER A 100 -8.77 -24.05 13.89
C SER A 100 -9.79 -23.92 15.01
N LEU A 101 -9.68 -22.81 15.74
CA LEU A 101 -10.70 -22.35 16.66
C LEU A 101 -11.44 -21.18 16.02
N ASP A 102 -12.75 -21.33 15.78
CA ASP A 102 -13.62 -20.20 15.41
C ASP A 102 -13.80 -19.31 16.64
N ILE A 103 -13.37 -18.05 16.53
CA ILE A 103 -13.49 -17.03 17.58
C ILE A 103 -14.44 -15.90 17.19
N SER A 104 -15.20 -16.06 16.11
CA SER A 104 -16.18 -15.07 15.63
C SER A 104 -17.34 -14.85 16.60
N TRP A 105 -17.56 -15.78 17.54
CA TRP A 105 -18.59 -15.69 18.58
C TRP A 105 -18.19 -14.80 19.76
N LEU A 106 -16.91 -14.42 19.86
CA LEU A 106 -16.46 -13.49 20.89
C LEU A 106 -17.10 -12.10 20.66
N PRO A 107 -17.48 -11.39 21.72
CA PRO A 107 -18.05 -10.05 21.59
C PRO A 107 -16.99 -9.11 21.03
N MET A 108 -17.26 -8.53 19.86
CA MET A 108 -16.42 -7.50 19.22
C MET A 108 -17.23 -6.20 19.07
N PRO A 109 -16.59 -5.03 19.16
CA PRO A 109 -17.25 -3.75 18.87
C PRO A 109 -17.91 -3.75 17.49
N GLY A 110 -19.04 -3.04 17.35
CA GLY A 110 -19.88 -3.08 16.14
C GLY A 110 -19.13 -2.76 14.84
N PHE A 111 -18.17 -1.84 14.86
CA PHE A 111 -17.37 -1.44 13.69
C PHE A 111 -16.45 -2.55 13.13
N MET A 112 -16.22 -3.63 13.90
CA MET A 112 -15.45 -4.79 13.46
C MET A 112 -16.26 -5.73 12.57
N LYS A 113 -17.60 -5.61 12.59
CA LYS A 113 -18.47 -6.44 11.74
C LYS A 113 -18.41 -5.94 10.30
N ASN A 114 -18.49 -6.88 9.35
CA ASN A 114 -18.52 -6.56 7.94
C ASN A 114 -19.93 -6.45 7.33
N HIS A 115 -20.98 -6.39 8.17
CA HIS A 115 -22.33 -6.15 7.67
C HIS A 115 -22.43 -4.77 6.98
N GLY A 116 -22.99 -4.74 5.77
CA GLY A 116 -23.07 -3.53 4.95
C GLY A 116 -21.80 -3.24 4.13
N ASN A 117 -20.73 -4.03 4.31
CA ASN A 117 -19.52 -3.93 3.49
C ASN A 117 -19.62 -4.77 2.22
N PHE A 118 -18.73 -4.49 1.27
CA PHE A 118 -18.65 -5.19 -0.02
C PHE A 118 -17.29 -5.85 -0.19
N THR A 119 -17.22 -6.96 -0.93
CA THR A 119 -15.98 -7.60 -1.36
C THR A 119 -15.88 -7.60 -2.88
N GLY A 120 -14.67 -7.51 -3.44
CA GLY A 120 -14.48 -7.36 -4.89
C GLY A 120 -13.04 -7.07 -5.31
N SER A 121 -12.89 -6.14 -6.25
CA SER A 121 -11.61 -5.69 -6.80
C SER A 121 -11.42 -4.20 -6.49
N LEU A 122 -10.33 -3.84 -5.81
CA LEU A 122 -10.03 -2.42 -5.56
C LEU A 122 -9.53 -1.76 -6.84
N GLY A 123 -8.87 -2.51 -7.74
CA GLY A 123 -8.56 -2.06 -9.09
C GLY A 123 -9.80 -1.63 -9.88
N ASN A 124 -10.92 -2.36 -9.76
CA ASN A 124 -12.18 -2.00 -10.42
C ASN A 124 -12.81 -0.75 -9.80
N VAL A 125 -12.70 -0.56 -8.48
CA VAL A 125 -13.12 0.69 -7.82
C VAL A 125 -12.32 1.88 -8.36
N THR A 126 -11.00 1.76 -8.52
CA THR A 126 -10.20 2.85 -9.08
C THR A 126 -10.50 3.12 -10.55
N ARG A 127 -10.75 2.09 -11.37
CA ARG A 127 -11.16 2.30 -12.78
C ARG A 127 -12.49 3.05 -12.85
N PHE A 128 -13.47 2.65 -12.04
CA PHE A 128 -14.75 3.36 -11.93
C PHE A 128 -14.55 4.83 -11.49
N LEU A 129 -13.74 5.08 -10.46
CA LEU A 129 -13.47 6.47 -10.02
C LEU A 129 -12.72 7.29 -11.09
N ALA A 130 -11.87 6.67 -11.90
CA ALA A 130 -11.21 7.36 -13.00
C ALA A 130 -12.20 7.74 -14.11
N GLU A 131 -13.09 6.84 -14.52
CA GLU A 131 -14.15 7.15 -15.49
C GLU A 131 -15.02 8.32 -15.01
N GLU A 132 -15.35 8.36 -13.70
CA GLU A 132 -16.09 9.47 -13.09
C GLU A 132 -15.30 10.78 -13.11
N ALA A 133 -14.02 10.74 -12.77
CA ALA A 133 -13.15 11.91 -12.77
C ALA A 133 -12.97 12.48 -14.20
N GLU A 134 -12.68 11.63 -15.18
CA GLU A 134 -12.56 12.01 -16.59
C GLU A 134 -13.88 12.61 -17.12
N GLY A 135 -15.01 12.00 -16.76
CA GLY A 135 -16.34 12.52 -17.09
C GLY A 135 -16.62 13.91 -16.50
N MET A 136 -15.90 14.32 -15.46
CA MET A 136 -15.97 15.65 -14.86
C MET A 136 -14.91 16.63 -15.39
N GLY A 137 -14.06 16.21 -16.35
CA GLY A 137 -13.03 17.04 -16.98
C GLY A 137 -11.64 16.94 -16.35
N VAL A 138 -11.40 15.97 -15.46
CA VAL A 138 -10.06 15.72 -14.91
C VAL A 138 -9.17 15.10 -15.99
N GLU A 139 -7.95 15.61 -16.12
CA GLU A 139 -6.94 15.03 -17.01
C GLU A 139 -6.13 13.97 -16.27
N ILE A 140 -6.25 12.70 -16.68
CA ILE A 140 -5.56 11.58 -16.05
C ILE A 140 -4.47 11.07 -16.99
N PHE A 141 -3.22 11.04 -16.51
CA PHE A 141 -2.06 10.55 -17.25
C PHE A 141 -1.53 9.26 -16.64
N PRO A 142 -2.09 8.09 -17.02
CA PRO A 142 -1.48 6.80 -16.70
C PRO A 142 -0.20 6.61 -17.51
N GLY A 143 0.75 5.86 -16.96
CA GLY A 143 2.07 5.67 -17.54
C GLY A 143 3.02 6.85 -17.30
N PHE A 144 2.63 7.87 -16.54
CA PHE A 144 3.48 9.02 -16.21
C PHE A 144 3.95 8.95 -14.76
N ALA A 145 5.19 8.50 -14.60
CA ALA A 145 5.89 8.45 -13.34
C ALA A 145 6.36 9.83 -12.89
N ALA A 146 5.87 10.32 -11.74
CA ALA A 146 6.51 11.44 -11.04
C ALA A 146 7.83 10.96 -10.41
N SER A 147 8.95 11.53 -10.87
CA SER A 147 10.31 11.09 -10.51
C SER A 147 11.02 12.05 -9.56
N GLU A 148 10.74 13.35 -9.68
CA GLU A 148 11.40 14.40 -8.88
C GLU A 148 10.42 15.48 -8.42
N LEU A 149 10.77 16.18 -7.34
CA LEU A 149 10.00 17.30 -6.79
C LEU A 149 10.53 18.61 -7.37
N VAL A 150 9.62 19.49 -7.80
CA VAL A 150 9.95 20.86 -8.21
C VAL A 150 9.60 21.79 -7.04
N TYR A 151 10.53 22.69 -6.72
CA TYR A 151 10.38 23.65 -5.63
C TYR A 151 10.42 25.08 -6.16
N GLY A 152 9.60 25.95 -5.58
CA GLY A 152 9.64 27.38 -5.80
C GLY A 152 10.79 28.06 -5.07
N GLU A 153 10.91 29.38 -5.27
CA GLU A 153 11.99 30.19 -4.69
C GLU A 153 11.94 30.25 -3.16
N ASN A 154 10.77 30.07 -2.54
CA ASN A 154 10.59 30.08 -1.08
C ASN A 154 10.70 28.68 -0.46
N GLY A 155 11.02 27.66 -1.27
CA GLY A 155 11.17 26.27 -0.84
C GLY A 155 9.86 25.47 -0.77
N GLU A 156 8.74 26.07 -1.16
CA GLU A 156 7.44 25.44 -1.36
C GLU A 156 7.46 24.45 -2.51
N VAL A 157 6.60 23.43 -2.46
CA VAL A 157 6.42 22.50 -3.57
C VAL A 157 5.57 23.16 -4.63
N THR A 158 6.09 23.28 -5.85
CA THR A 158 5.36 23.84 -7.00
C THR A 158 4.98 22.78 -8.01
N GLY A 159 5.53 21.57 -7.95
CA GLY A 159 5.26 20.55 -8.94
C GLY A 159 6.10 19.29 -8.84
N VAL A 160 6.11 18.52 -9.93
CA VAL A 160 6.98 17.36 -10.12
C VAL A 160 7.54 17.32 -11.54
N ILE A 161 8.66 16.61 -11.72
CA ILE A 161 9.09 16.16 -13.04
C ILE A 161 8.42 14.82 -13.32
N ALA A 162 7.77 14.69 -14.48
CA ALA A 162 7.11 13.47 -14.91
C ALA A 162 7.46 13.10 -16.36
N GLY A 163 7.40 11.80 -16.68
CA GLY A 163 7.61 11.32 -18.05
C GLY A 163 9.08 11.27 -18.50
N VAL A 164 10.03 11.14 -17.56
CA VAL A 164 11.44 10.90 -17.92
C VAL A 164 11.58 9.47 -18.47
N ASN A 165 12.01 9.34 -19.72
CA ASN A 165 12.17 8.05 -20.40
C ASN A 165 13.42 8.05 -21.29
N GLY A 166 13.89 6.88 -21.68
CA GLY A 166 14.96 6.76 -22.66
C GLY A 166 16.34 6.98 -22.05
N LEU A 167 16.55 6.57 -20.81
CA LEU A 167 17.88 6.46 -20.19
C LEU A 167 18.38 5.01 -20.29
N ASP A 168 19.68 4.81 -20.47
CA ASP A 168 20.32 3.48 -20.40
C ASP A 168 20.54 3.05 -18.93
N ALA A 169 21.04 1.82 -18.71
CA ALA A 169 21.31 1.30 -17.37
C ALA A 169 22.27 2.18 -16.52
N GLU A 170 23.20 2.88 -17.17
CA GLU A 170 24.17 3.80 -16.57
C GLU A 170 23.60 5.22 -16.34
N GLY A 171 22.42 5.52 -16.91
CA GLY A 171 21.77 6.82 -16.80
C GLY A 171 22.16 7.82 -17.90
N ASN A 172 22.73 7.37 -19.01
CA ASN A 172 22.99 8.22 -20.17
C ASN A 172 21.75 8.29 -21.07
N PRO A 173 21.50 9.46 -21.72
CA PRO A 173 20.46 9.60 -22.73
C PRO A 173 20.64 8.64 -23.93
N LYS A 174 19.60 7.87 -24.24
CA LYS A 174 19.47 7.09 -25.48
C LYS A 174 18.97 8.00 -26.62
N PRO A 175 18.97 7.54 -27.90
CA PRO A 175 18.48 8.34 -29.03
C PRO A 175 17.01 8.79 -28.91
N ASP A 176 16.21 8.06 -28.13
CA ASP A 176 14.80 8.32 -27.81
C ASP A 176 14.61 8.94 -26.42
N TYR A 177 15.66 9.56 -25.85
CA TYR A 177 15.58 10.21 -24.55
C TYR A 177 14.55 11.33 -24.52
N GLU A 178 13.65 11.24 -23.55
CA GLU A 178 12.71 12.29 -23.20
C GLU A 178 13.05 12.79 -21.78
N PRO A 179 13.41 14.08 -21.62
CA PRO A 179 13.82 14.62 -20.32
C PRO A 179 12.68 14.75 -19.29
N GLY A 180 11.45 14.38 -19.69
CA GLY A 180 10.23 14.63 -18.97
C GLY A 180 9.80 16.10 -19.02
N MET A 181 8.66 16.38 -18.38
CA MET A 181 8.08 17.71 -18.27
C MET A 181 7.91 18.13 -16.82
N GLU A 182 7.98 19.43 -16.56
CA GLU A 182 7.63 20.02 -15.28
C GLU A 182 6.11 20.21 -15.23
N LEU A 183 5.46 19.48 -14.33
CA LEU A 183 4.04 19.64 -14.05
C LEU A 183 3.90 20.46 -12.80
N LEU A 184 3.40 21.68 -12.96
CA LEU A 184 3.34 22.69 -11.91
C LEU A 184 1.89 22.86 -11.46
N GLY A 185 1.64 22.76 -10.16
CA GLY A 185 0.35 22.97 -9.54
C GLY A 185 0.41 24.14 -8.55
N LYS A 186 -0.64 24.95 -8.46
CA LYS A 186 -0.77 25.91 -7.33
C LYS A 186 -0.77 25.17 -5.99
N TYR A 187 -1.34 23.96 -5.98
CA TYR A 187 -1.17 22.98 -4.91
C TYR A 187 -0.92 21.58 -5.48
N VAL A 188 -0.11 20.79 -4.78
CA VAL A 188 0.20 19.40 -5.14
C VAL A 188 -0.24 18.44 -4.03
N LEU A 189 -1.13 17.49 -4.36
CA LEU A 189 -1.61 16.47 -3.44
C LEU A 189 -0.91 15.13 -3.69
N PHE A 190 -0.20 14.62 -2.68
CA PHE A 190 0.58 13.38 -2.79
C PHE A 190 -0.22 12.16 -2.32
N ALA A 191 -0.63 11.35 -3.29
CA ALA A 191 -1.46 10.15 -3.15
C ALA A 191 -0.75 8.85 -3.56
N GLU A 192 0.60 8.81 -3.52
CA GLU A 192 1.44 7.66 -3.91
C GLU A 192 1.12 6.36 -3.12
N GLY A 193 0.43 6.49 -1.99
CA GLY A 193 0.05 5.40 -1.10
C GLY A 193 1.19 4.98 -0.19
N THR A 194 1.16 3.74 0.28
CA THR A 194 2.14 3.25 1.27
C THR A 194 3.57 3.45 0.80
N ARG A 195 4.37 4.20 1.57
CA ARG A 195 5.80 4.46 1.32
C ARG A 195 6.03 5.04 -0.08
N GLY A 196 5.38 6.17 -0.36
CA GLY A 196 5.59 6.98 -1.56
C GLY A 196 7.06 7.41 -1.70
N SER A 197 7.58 7.39 -2.93
CA SER A 197 8.97 7.74 -3.24
C SER A 197 9.26 9.21 -3.06
N LEU A 198 8.31 10.07 -3.44
CA LEU A 198 8.41 11.52 -3.25
C LEU A 198 7.93 11.89 -1.84
N THR A 199 6.90 11.21 -1.35
CA THR A 199 6.35 11.38 0.01
C THR A 199 7.42 11.23 1.08
N LYS A 200 8.29 10.21 1.00
CA LYS A 200 9.38 10.07 1.98
C LYS A 200 10.40 11.23 1.92
N LYS A 201 10.65 11.79 0.73
CA LYS A 201 11.51 12.97 0.57
C LYS A 201 10.85 14.21 1.18
N LEU A 202 9.53 14.36 0.99
CA LEU A 202 8.75 15.44 1.59
C LEU A 202 8.70 15.37 3.12
N ILE A 203 8.44 14.17 3.67
CA ILE A 203 8.46 13.94 5.12
C ILE A 203 9.81 14.37 5.70
N SER A 204 10.91 13.95 5.09
CA SER A 204 12.25 14.32 5.55
C SER A 204 12.59 15.80 5.32
N LYS A 205 12.12 16.44 4.24
CA LYS A 205 12.45 17.84 3.94
C LYS A 205 11.76 18.83 4.88
N PHE A 206 10.51 18.54 5.23
CA PHE A 206 9.66 19.41 6.03
C PHE A 206 9.48 18.91 7.47
N ASP A 207 10.27 17.91 7.88
CA ASP A 207 10.20 17.28 9.21
C ASP A 207 8.77 16.89 9.62
N LEU A 208 7.98 16.36 8.67
CA LEU A 208 6.55 16.12 8.87
C LEU A 208 6.26 15.06 9.93
N ASP A 209 7.22 14.18 10.23
CA ASP A 209 7.09 13.12 11.21
C ASP A 209 7.69 13.46 12.58
N ALA A 210 8.15 14.70 12.81
CA ALA A 210 8.82 15.13 14.06
C ALA A 210 8.01 14.86 15.33
N ASP A 211 6.68 15.01 15.26
CA ASP A 211 5.75 14.84 16.39
C ASP A 211 4.93 13.54 16.30
N SER A 212 5.39 12.58 15.48
CA SER A 212 4.73 11.29 15.28
C SER A 212 5.66 10.11 15.56
N GLU A 213 5.08 8.94 15.85
CA GLU A 213 5.83 7.69 15.98
C GLU A 213 6.20 7.14 14.60
N PRO A 214 7.31 6.37 14.48
CA PRO A 214 7.68 5.75 13.22
C PRO A 214 6.54 4.93 12.64
N GLN A 215 6.25 5.11 11.36
CA GLN A 215 5.25 4.30 10.67
C GLN A 215 5.62 2.82 10.76
N LYS A 216 4.59 2.01 11.00
CA LYS A 216 4.67 0.55 10.96
C LYS A 216 4.06 0.04 9.68
N TYR A 217 4.53 -1.11 9.22
CA TYR A 217 4.10 -1.67 7.98
C TYR A 217 3.94 -3.18 8.07
N GLY A 218 3.08 -3.70 7.19
CA GLY A 218 2.99 -5.12 6.86
C GLY A 218 3.26 -5.31 5.37
N ILE A 219 3.70 -6.50 4.97
CA ILE A 219 3.70 -6.92 3.57
C ILE A 219 2.50 -7.84 3.35
N GLY A 220 1.55 -7.39 2.54
CA GLY A 220 0.44 -8.21 2.07
C GLY A 220 0.81 -8.88 0.75
N LEU A 221 0.69 -10.21 0.71
CA LEU A 221 0.75 -11.01 -0.51
C LEU A 221 -0.64 -11.47 -0.86
N LYS A 222 -1.03 -11.38 -2.14
CA LYS A 222 -2.37 -11.72 -2.61
C LYS A 222 -2.28 -12.61 -3.84
N GLU A 223 -3.17 -13.58 -3.91
CA GLU A 223 -3.52 -14.28 -5.14
C GLU A 223 -5.02 -14.17 -5.39
N LEU A 224 -5.39 -14.11 -6.67
CA LEU A 224 -6.79 -14.24 -7.10
C LEU A 224 -6.98 -15.63 -7.72
N TRP A 225 -8.03 -16.32 -7.30
CA TRP A 225 -8.33 -17.68 -7.75
C TRP A 225 -9.72 -17.78 -8.33
N SER A 226 -9.83 -18.35 -9.53
CA SER A 226 -11.10 -18.84 -10.08
C SER A 226 -11.33 -20.24 -9.53
N VAL A 227 -12.51 -20.50 -8.97
CA VAL A 227 -12.78 -21.75 -8.25
C VAL A 227 -14.05 -22.44 -8.73
N PRO A 228 -14.20 -23.75 -8.53
CA PRO A 228 -15.48 -24.43 -8.79
C PRO A 228 -16.61 -23.87 -7.91
N GLU A 229 -17.84 -23.85 -8.43
CA GLU A 229 -19.00 -23.27 -7.75
C GLU A 229 -19.31 -24.00 -6.42
N GLU A 230 -19.02 -25.30 -6.32
CA GLU A 230 -19.17 -26.10 -5.09
C GLU A 230 -18.25 -25.66 -3.95
N ASN A 231 -17.15 -24.98 -4.27
CA ASN A 231 -16.18 -24.45 -3.32
C ASN A 231 -16.40 -22.95 -3.06
N PHE A 232 -17.44 -22.36 -3.63
CA PHE A 232 -17.71 -20.94 -3.59
C PHE A 232 -18.94 -20.60 -2.74
N GLN A 233 -18.83 -19.56 -1.92
CA GLN A 233 -19.94 -19.00 -1.17
C GLN A 233 -19.92 -17.47 -1.31
N GLU A 234 -20.79 -16.92 -2.16
CA GLU A 234 -20.80 -15.49 -2.47
C GLU A 234 -20.95 -14.61 -1.21
N GLY A 235 -20.03 -13.66 -1.04
CA GLY A 235 -20.02 -12.75 0.12
C GLY A 235 -19.42 -13.35 1.39
N TYR A 236 -18.86 -14.56 1.34
CA TYR A 236 -18.14 -15.15 2.46
C TYR A 236 -16.77 -14.49 2.65
N VAL A 237 -16.50 -14.08 3.89
CA VAL A 237 -15.26 -13.45 4.33
C VAL A 237 -14.67 -14.25 5.49
N GLN A 238 -13.40 -14.62 5.38
CA GLN A 238 -12.64 -15.31 6.42
C GLN A 238 -11.31 -14.60 6.69
N HIS A 239 -11.04 -14.36 7.97
CA HIS A 239 -9.76 -13.90 8.50
C HIS A 239 -9.16 -14.97 9.41
N THR A 240 -7.83 -15.13 9.36
CA THR A 240 -7.16 -16.06 10.26
C THR A 240 -5.91 -15.48 10.91
N LEU A 241 -5.64 -15.88 12.15
CA LEU A 241 -4.41 -15.60 12.90
C LEU A 241 -3.74 -16.91 13.34
N GLY A 242 -2.49 -16.82 13.79
CA GLY A 242 -1.74 -17.97 14.30
C GLY A 242 -0.93 -18.65 13.18
N TRP A 243 -1.06 -19.97 13.06
CA TRP A 243 -0.28 -20.76 12.11
C TRP A 243 -0.40 -20.22 10.67
N PRO A 244 0.70 -20.13 9.89
CA PRO A 244 2.05 -20.68 10.15
C PRO A 244 3.00 -19.80 10.95
N LEU A 245 2.57 -18.60 11.37
CA LEU A 245 3.41 -17.69 12.12
C LEU A 245 3.59 -18.16 13.56
N ALA A 246 4.79 -17.91 14.11
CA ALA A 246 5.01 -18.02 15.54
C ALA A 246 4.27 -16.91 16.28
N ASP A 247 3.91 -17.12 17.55
CA ASP A 247 3.12 -16.16 18.32
C ASP A 247 3.75 -14.75 18.39
N ASN A 248 5.08 -14.67 18.42
CA ASN A 248 5.82 -13.41 18.44
C ASN A 248 6.01 -12.76 17.05
N VAL A 249 5.47 -13.36 16.00
CA VAL A 249 5.46 -12.78 14.64
C VAL A 249 4.03 -12.40 14.31
N GLY A 250 3.77 -11.10 14.29
CA GLY A 250 2.44 -10.62 13.95
C GLY A 250 2.15 -10.69 12.45
N GLY A 251 0.89 -10.94 12.13
CA GLY A 251 0.40 -11.14 10.78
C GLY A 251 -0.88 -11.98 10.80
N GLY A 252 -1.35 -12.35 9.62
CA GLY A 252 -2.57 -13.13 9.47
C GLY A 252 -2.95 -13.29 8.01
N SER A 253 -4.09 -13.91 7.78
CA SER A 253 -4.59 -14.16 6.44
C SER A 253 -5.97 -13.56 6.21
N PHE A 254 -6.31 -13.42 4.94
CA PHE A 254 -7.65 -13.14 4.48
C PHE A 254 -8.04 -14.06 3.33
N LEU A 255 -9.34 -14.31 3.20
CA LEU A 255 -9.95 -15.11 2.13
C LEU A 255 -11.39 -14.62 1.91
N TYR A 256 -11.67 -14.01 0.76
CA TYR A 256 -12.94 -13.38 0.45
C TYR A 256 -13.51 -13.89 -0.87
N HIS A 257 -14.79 -14.24 -0.87
CA HIS A 257 -15.50 -14.77 -2.02
C HIS A 257 -16.32 -13.66 -2.68
N PHE A 258 -16.06 -13.40 -3.95
CA PHE A 258 -16.82 -12.44 -4.74
C PHE A 258 -17.04 -12.95 -6.16
N ARG A 259 -18.05 -12.40 -6.82
CA ARG A 259 -18.34 -12.72 -8.22
C ARG A 259 -18.04 -11.51 -9.08
N ASP A 260 -17.35 -11.75 -10.19
CA ASP A 260 -17.08 -10.74 -11.20
C ASP A 260 -17.36 -11.31 -12.58
N ASN A 261 -18.14 -10.59 -13.39
CA ASN A 261 -18.63 -11.05 -14.71
C ASN A 261 -19.21 -12.48 -14.72
N GLY A 262 -19.86 -12.88 -13.63
CA GLY A 262 -20.46 -14.21 -13.47
C GLY A 262 -19.50 -15.29 -12.95
N GLU A 263 -18.19 -15.05 -12.95
CA GLU A 263 -17.18 -16.01 -12.52
C GLU A 263 -16.94 -15.95 -10.99
N PRO A 264 -16.93 -17.10 -10.30
CA PRO A 264 -16.66 -17.18 -8.86
C PRO A 264 -15.16 -17.03 -8.55
N PHE A 265 -14.81 -15.95 -7.86
CA PHE A 265 -13.45 -15.67 -7.45
C PHE A 265 -13.25 -15.73 -5.93
N ILE A 266 -12.09 -16.23 -5.53
CA ILE A 266 -11.58 -16.09 -4.17
C ILE A 266 -10.35 -15.18 -4.20
N SER A 267 -10.46 -14.04 -3.53
CA SER A 267 -9.33 -13.17 -3.17
C SER A 267 -8.74 -13.69 -1.87
N LEU A 268 -7.54 -14.24 -1.90
CA LEU A 268 -6.85 -14.70 -0.69
C LEU A 268 -5.46 -14.11 -0.57
N GLY A 269 -5.02 -13.98 0.67
CA GLY A 269 -3.70 -13.45 0.92
C GLY A 269 -3.26 -13.56 2.36
N PHE A 270 -2.02 -13.14 2.56
CA PHE A 270 -1.32 -13.25 3.82
C PHE A 270 -0.55 -11.97 4.09
N VAL A 271 -0.67 -11.47 5.30
CA VAL A 271 0.04 -10.28 5.79
C VAL A 271 1.07 -10.74 6.81
N VAL A 272 2.30 -10.26 6.66
CA VAL A 272 3.32 -10.38 7.70
C VAL A 272 3.73 -8.97 8.12
N HIS A 273 3.65 -8.68 9.42
CA HIS A 273 4.10 -7.41 9.95
C HIS A 273 5.62 -7.29 9.81
N LEU A 274 6.09 -6.20 9.23
CA LEU A 274 7.51 -5.99 8.93
C LEU A 274 8.35 -5.71 10.18
N ASN A 275 7.78 -5.67 11.39
CA ASN A 275 8.55 -5.68 12.64
C ASN A 275 9.02 -7.08 13.09
N TYR A 276 8.91 -8.12 12.26
CA TYR A 276 9.46 -9.43 12.59
C TYR A 276 10.98 -9.39 12.81
N GLU A 277 11.48 -10.21 13.73
CA GLU A 277 12.88 -10.17 14.16
C GLU A 277 13.78 -11.17 13.44
N ASN A 278 13.23 -12.31 12.98
CA ASN A 278 13.98 -13.42 12.40
C ASN A 278 14.32 -13.15 10.93
N PRO A 279 15.59 -12.99 10.54
CA PRO A 279 15.96 -12.71 9.16
C PRO A 279 15.77 -13.88 8.19
N TYR A 280 15.51 -15.10 8.71
CA TYR A 280 15.18 -16.28 7.91
C TYR A 280 13.70 -16.36 7.52
N LEU A 281 12.84 -15.53 8.09
CA LEU A 281 11.42 -15.52 7.76
C LEU A 281 11.22 -15.02 6.33
N ALA A 282 10.50 -15.80 5.53
CA ALA A 282 10.16 -15.47 4.15
C ALA A 282 8.64 -15.31 4.03
N PRO A 283 8.09 -14.08 4.00
CA PRO A 283 6.65 -13.84 3.95
C PRO A 283 5.96 -14.56 2.78
N TYR A 284 6.65 -14.63 1.62
CA TYR A 284 6.19 -15.40 0.48
C TYR A 284 6.00 -16.89 0.80
N GLN A 285 6.97 -17.51 1.47
CA GLN A 285 6.89 -18.93 1.80
C GLN A 285 5.84 -19.20 2.89
N GLU A 286 5.67 -18.29 3.86
CA GLU A 286 4.58 -18.40 4.84
C GLU A 286 3.21 -18.37 4.15
N PHE A 287 3.02 -17.47 3.19
CA PHE A 287 1.81 -17.41 2.38
C PHE A 287 1.56 -18.72 1.61
N GLN A 288 2.57 -19.23 0.89
CA GLN A 288 2.44 -20.47 0.13
C GLN A 288 2.17 -21.68 1.03
N ARG A 289 2.81 -21.75 2.20
CA ARG A 289 2.60 -22.79 3.22
C ARG A 289 1.20 -22.70 3.84
N TRP A 290 0.72 -21.49 4.13
CA TRP A 290 -0.59 -21.25 4.73
C TRP A 290 -1.74 -21.84 3.90
N LYS A 291 -1.65 -21.76 2.57
CA LYS A 291 -2.67 -22.28 1.65
C LYS A 291 -2.96 -23.78 1.80
N HIS A 292 -2.02 -24.55 2.35
CA HIS A 292 -2.18 -25.99 2.63
C HIS A 292 -2.95 -26.30 3.91
N HIS A 293 -3.33 -25.29 4.71
CA HIS A 293 -4.16 -25.53 5.89
C HIS A 293 -5.55 -26.05 5.49
N PRO A 294 -6.16 -27.02 6.22
CA PRO A 294 -7.48 -27.56 5.90
C PRO A 294 -8.60 -26.51 5.79
N GLU A 295 -8.51 -25.41 6.54
CA GLU A 295 -9.46 -24.29 6.46
C GLU A 295 -9.34 -23.41 5.20
N VAL A 296 -8.33 -23.68 4.36
CA VAL A 296 -8.02 -22.89 3.17
C VAL A 296 -8.06 -23.78 1.93
N ILE A 297 -7.32 -24.89 1.93
CA ILE A 297 -7.13 -25.74 0.75
C ILE A 297 -8.47 -26.24 0.17
N LYS A 298 -9.46 -26.53 1.03
CA LYS A 298 -10.82 -26.95 0.64
C LYS A 298 -11.52 -25.98 -0.32
N TYR A 299 -11.14 -24.69 -0.30
CA TYR A 299 -11.71 -23.68 -1.20
C TYR A 299 -10.93 -23.56 -2.52
N LEU A 300 -9.69 -24.04 -2.57
CA LEU A 300 -8.79 -23.91 -3.72
C LEU A 300 -8.70 -25.19 -4.56
N GLU A 301 -9.16 -26.33 -4.02
CA GLU A 301 -9.19 -27.60 -4.75
C GLU A 301 -9.99 -27.47 -6.05
N GLY A 302 -9.39 -27.93 -7.16
CA GLY A 302 -9.96 -27.78 -8.51
C GLY A 302 -9.92 -26.35 -9.08
N GLY A 303 -9.50 -25.36 -8.30
CA GLY A 303 -9.36 -23.97 -8.73
C GLY A 303 -8.09 -23.68 -9.52
N LYS A 304 -8.06 -22.49 -10.11
CA LYS A 304 -6.94 -21.96 -10.88
C LYS A 304 -6.55 -20.59 -10.35
N ARG A 305 -5.27 -20.43 -9.96
CA ARG A 305 -4.69 -19.11 -9.71
C ARG A 305 -4.70 -18.29 -11.00
N VAL A 306 -5.25 -17.09 -10.94
CA VAL A 306 -5.43 -16.17 -12.07
C VAL A 306 -4.47 -14.99 -12.00
N SER A 307 -4.16 -14.53 -10.79
CA SER A 307 -3.27 -13.38 -10.58
C SER A 307 -2.51 -13.52 -9.26
N TYR A 308 -1.39 -12.81 -9.15
CA TYR A 308 -0.59 -12.64 -7.95
C TYR A 308 -0.14 -11.20 -7.81
N GLY A 309 0.17 -10.78 -6.59
CA GLY A 309 0.91 -9.56 -6.32
C GLY A 309 1.23 -9.40 -4.84
N ALA A 310 1.94 -8.32 -4.51
CA ALA A 310 2.16 -7.94 -3.13
C ALA A 310 2.28 -6.43 -2.98
N ARG A 311 1.86 -5.92 -1.82
CA ARG A 311 1.96 -4.49 -1.48
C ARG A 311 2.20 -4.31 0.01
N ALA A 312 3.07 -3.37 0.36
CA ALA A 312 3.16 -2.92 1.74
C ALA A 312 1.89 -2.16 2.13
N ILE A 313 1.46 -2.37 3.37
CA ILE A 313 0.36 -1.65 4.00
C ILE A 313 0.89 -0.89 5.22
N THR A 314 0.33 0.28 5.51
CA THR A 314 0.62 0.99 6.77
C THR A 314 -0.13 0.33 7.91
N GLU A 315 0.50 0.30 9.08
CA GLU A 315 0.01 -0.36 10.29
C GLU A 315 0.32 0.44 11.57
N GLY A 316 0.96 1.61 11.46
CA GLY A 316 1.28 2.45 12.61
C GLY A 316 0.04 3.11 13.21
N GLY A 317 -1.01 3.29 12.41
CA GLY A 317 -2.27 3.85 12.84
C GLY A 317 -2.11 5.28 13.35
N TRP A 318 -2.97 5.66 14.29
CA TRP A 318 -3.08 7.04 14.79
C TRP A 318 -1.76 7.66 15.26
N GLN A 319 -0.90 6.88 15.92
CA GLN A 319 0.38 7.39 16.43
C GLN A 319 1.37 7.79 15.34
N SER A 320 1.21 7.24 14.13
CA SER A 320 2.17 7.39 13.03
C SER A 320 1.65 8.24 11.88
N VAL A 321 0.54 8.94 12.08
CA VAL A 321 0.06 9.93 11.12
C VAL A 321 0.97 11.17 11.25
N PRO A 322 1.72 11.55 10.20
CA PRO A 322 2.57 12.73 10.24
C PRO A 322 1.72 14.00 10.14
N LYS A 323 2.37 15.17 10.22
CA LYS A 323 1.78 16.42 9.75
C LYS A 323 1.37 16.27 8.29
N LEU A 324 0.14 16.67 7.97
CA LEU A 324 -0.49 16.33 6.69
C LEU A 324 -0.23 17.34 5.58
N SER A 325 0.07 18.59 5.89
CA SER A 325 0.32 19.64 4.91
C SER A 325 1.67 20.32 5.11
N PHE A 326 2.13 20.94 4.03
CA PHE A 326 3.39 21.68 3.93
C PHE A 326 3.21 22.78 2.87
N PRO A 327 4.14 23.75 2.77
CA PRO A 327 4.04 24.79 1.75
C PRO A 327 3.93 24.20 0.34
N GLY A 328 2.79 24.46 -0.31
CA GLY A 328 2.48 24.05 -1.67
C GLY A 328 1.80 22.69 -1.82
N GLY A 329 1.51 21.97 -0.73
CA GLY A 329 0.87 20.66 -0.87
C GLY A 329 0.46 19.93 0.41
N ALA A 330 -0.03 18.70 0.21
CA ALA A 330 -0.47 17.84 1.28
C ALA A 330 -0.30 16.34 0.97
N LEU A 331 -0.21 15.52 2.03
CA LEU A 331 -0.19 14.05 1.98
C LEU A 331 -1.61 13.50 2.19
N ILE A 332 -2.15 12.75 1.23
CA ILE A 332 -3.49 12.17 1.33
C ILE A 332 -3.45 10.63 1.27
N GLY A 333 -4.46 9.99 1.88
CA GLY A 333 -4.59 8.54 1.88
C GLY A 333 -3.44 7.79 2.59
N CYS A 334 -3.05 6.64 2.03
CA CYS A 334 -2.01 5.80 2.64
C CYS A 334 -0.59 6.40 2.56
N SER A 335 -0.40 7.53 1.86
CA SER A 335 0.84 8.32 1.93
C SER A 335 1.08 8.81 3.36
N ALA A 336 0.01 9.26 4.05
CA ALA A 336 0.02 9.65 5.46
C ALA A 336 -0.28 8.49 6.43
N GLY A 337 -0.94 7.43 5.95
CA GLY A 337 -1.05 6.16 6.69
C GLY A 337 -2.35 5.96 7.47
N PHE A 338 -3.50 6.16 6.82
CA PHE A 338 -4.83 6.07 7.46
C PHE A 338 -5.47 4.67 7.51
N VAL A 339 -4.68 3.61 7.59
CA VAL A 339 -5.21 2.24 7.68
C VAL A 339 -5.68 1.93 9.11
N ASN A 340 -6.91 1.47 9.24
CA ASN A 340 -7.41 0.85 10.46
C ASN A 340 -6.95 -0.62 10.49
N VAL A 341 -5.91 -0.89 11.29
CA VAL A 341 -5.25 -2.19 11.38
C VAL A 341 -6.18 -3.32 11.78
N PRO A 342 -6.92 -3.27 12.91
CA PRO A 342 -7.78 -4.40 13.29
C PRO A 342 -8.90 -4.65 12.29
N ARG A 343 -9.43 -3.62 11.62
CA ARG A 343 -10.45 -3.80 10.57
C ARG A 343 -9.86 -4.29 9.25
N ILE A 344 -8.55 -4.15 9.06
CA ILE A 344 -7.80 -4.37 7.81
C ILE A 344 -8.40 -3.53 6.67
N LYS A 345 -8.70 -2.25 6.96
CA LYS A 345 -9.35 -1.34 6.03
C LYS A 345 -8.67 0.02 6.01
N GLY A 346 -8.37 0.50 4.82
CA GLY A 346 -7.86 1.85 4.61
C GLY A 346 -8.48 2.57 3.42
N SER A 347 -9.15 1.86 2.50
CA SER A 347 -9.68 2.46 1.27
C SER A 347 -10.75 3.53 1.55
N HIS A 348 -11.63 3.31 2.52
CA HIS A 348 -12.66 4.29 2.90
C HIS A 348 -12.03 5.55 3.50
N ASN A 349 -11.04 5.39 4.39
CA ASN A 349 -10.29 6.51 4.93
C ASN A 349 -9.48 7.23 3.86
N ALA A 350 -8.94 6.51 2.86
CA ALA A 350 -8.22 7.10 1.74
C ALA A 350 -9.13 7.98 0.89
N ILE A 351 -10.35 7.54 0.59
CA ILE A 351 -11.36 8.34 -0.12
C ILE A 351 -11.71 9.59 0.70
N LEU A 352 -12.08 9.42 1.97
CA LEU A 352 -12.49 10.53 2.84
C LEU A 352 -11.40 11.59 3.02
N THR A 353 -10.15 11.16 3.20
CA THR A 353 -9.01 12.09 3.34
C THR A 353 -8.60 12.73 2.02
N GLY A 354 -8.82 12.07 0.88
CA GLY A 354 -8.72 12.69 -0.44
C GLY A 354 -9.73 13.83 -0.60
N MET A 355 -10.98 13.62 -0.20
CA MET A 355 -12.02 14.67 -0.20
C MET A 355 -11.65 15.86 0.69
N MET A 356 -11.16 15.60 1.91
CA MET A 356 -10.73 16.67 2.83
C MET A 356 -9.56 17.48 2.27
N GLY A 357 -8.58 16.83 1.66
CA GLY A 357 -7.45 17.50 1.01
C GLY A 357 -7.89 18.34 -0.19
N ALA A 358 -8.83 17.82 -0.99
CA ALA A 358 -9.46 18.55 -2.09
C ALA A 358 -10.23 19.79 -1.61
N GLU A 359 -11.03 19.66 -0.56
CA GLU A 359 -11.79 20.78 0.03
C GLU A 359 -10.86 21.88 0.54
N ALA A 360 -9.77 21.52 1.21
CA ALA A 360 -8.77 22.48 1.67
C ALA A 360 -8.09 23.21 0.50
N ALA A 361 -7.63 22.47 -0.52
CA ALA A 361 -7.01 23.07 -1.70
C ALA A 361 -7.98 23.98 -2.46
N PHE A 362 -9.23 23.55 -2.67
CA PHE A 362 -10.24 24.33 -3.35
C PHE A 362 -10.55 25.63 -2.60
N ASN A 363 -10.77 25.57 -1.28
CA ASN A 363 -11.03 26.77 -0.48
C ASN A 363 -9.85 27.75 -0.52
N ALA A 364 -8.62 27.26 -0.47
CA ALA A 364 -7.44 28.12 -0.59
C ALA A 364 -7.39 28.81 -1.97
N LEU A 365 -7.72 28.10 -3.05
CA LEU A 365 -7.82 28.69 -4.40
C LEU A 365 -8.93 29.75 -4.49
N GLN A 366 -10.09 29.52 -3.86
CA GLN A 366 -11.19 30.50 -3.77
C GLN A 366 -10.76 31.78 -3.07
N ASP A 367 -9.90 31.67 -2.06
CA ASP A 367 -9.31 32.80 -1.33
C ASP A 367 -8.17 33.47 -2.11
N GLY A 368 -7.87 33.02 -3.33
CA GLY A 368 -6.78 33.53 -4.17
C GLY A 368 -5.38 33.14 -3.67
N ARG A 369 -5.28 32.11 -2.81
CA ARG A 369 -4.01 31.58 -2.28
C ARG A 369 -3.40 30.56 -3.23
N SER A 370 -2.07 30.42 -3.18
CA SER A 370 -1.31 29.38 -3.87
C SER A 370 0.04 29.17 -3.20
N GLY A 371 0.58 27.96 -3.23
CA GLY A 371 1.95 27.65 -2.78
C GLY A 371 2.18 27.70 -1.27
N ASP A 372 1.22 28.16 -0.47
CA ASP A 372 1.31 28.15 0.98
C ASP A 372 0.78 26.84 1.60
N GLU A 373 0.76 26.76 2.92
CA GLU A 373 0.37 25.53 3.62
C GLU A 373 -1.15 25.42 3.77
N LEU A 374 -1.70 24.26 3.39
CA LEU A 374 -3.12 23.90 3.58
C LEU A 374 -3.39 23.48 5.03
N VAL A 375 -3.26 24.41 5.99
CA VAL A 375 -3.43 24.14 7.43
C VAL A 375 -4.84 23.63 7.77
N GLU A 376 -5.85 24.05 7.00
CA GLU A 376 -7.25 23.69 7.18
C GLU A 376 -7.49 22.18 6.94
N TYR A 377 -6.63 21.52 6.17
CA TYR A 377 -6.70 20.07 5.98
C TYR A 377 -6.36 19.31 7.28
N GLN A 378 -5.36 19.78 8.04
CA GLN A 378 -5.00 19.19 9.32
C GLN A 378 -6.18 19.27 10.30
N ASP A 379 -6.81 20.44 10.40
CA ASP A 379 -7.98 20.67 11.24
C ASP A 379 -9.17 19.80 10.81
N ALA A 380 -9.43 19.69 9.50
CA ALA A 380 -10.49 18.84 8.97
C ALA A 380 -10.26 17.36 9.35
N TYR A 381 -9.02 16.87 9.24
CA TYR A 381 -8.66 15.51 9.64
C TYR A 381 -8.90 15.30 11.14
N GLU A 382 -8.41 16.17 12.01
CA GLU A 382 -8.50 16.00 13.47
C GLU A 382 -9.95 15.99 13.99
N ASN A 383 -10.84 16.69 13.29
CA ASN A 383 -12.27 16.72 13.58
C ASN A 383 -13.08 15.62 12.85
N SER A 384 -12.43 14.79 12.05
CA SER A 384 -13.10 13.80 11.21
C SER A 384 -13.45 12.47 11.90
N SER A 385 -14.30 11.70 11.24
CA SER A 385 -14.53 10.29 11.56
C SER A 385 -13.27 9.44 11.43
N VAL A 386 -12.35 9.77 10.50
CA VAL A 386 -11.09 9.04 10.28
C VAL A 386 -10.19 9.15 11.50
N TYR A 387 -9.98 10.36 12.03
CA TYR A 387 -9.18 10.56 13.25
C TYR A 387 -9.78 9.79 14.44
N LYS A 388 -11.10 9.91 14.64
CA LYS A 388 -11.81 9.19 15.71
C LYS A 388 -11.68 7.68 15.56
N GLU A 389 -11.83 7.16 14.35
CA GLU A 389 -11.69 5.73 14.04
C GLU A 389 -10.29 5.22 14.42
N LEU A 390 -9.24 5.88 13.93
CA LEU A 390 -7.86 5.46 14.19
C LEU A 390 -7.49 5.60 15.67
N LYS A 391 -7.92 6.69 16.33
CA LYS A 391 -7.67 6.92 17.76
C LYS A 391 -8.32 5.85 18.63
N THR A 392 -9.49 5.36 18.24
CA THR A 392 -10.22 4.30 18.97
C THR A 392 -9.45 2.98 19.02
N VAL A 393 -8.65 2.69 17.97
CA VAL A 393 -7.91 1.42 17.84
C VAL A 393 -6.39 1.56 18.02
N ARG A 394 -5.91 2.76 18.40
CA ARG A 394 -4.50 3.15 18.40
C ARG A 394 -3.55 2.15 19.08
N ASN A 395 -3.98 1.51 20.15
CA ASN A 395 -3.12 0.62 20.93
C ASN A 395 -3.08 -0.84 20.42
N VAL A 396 -3.90 -1.23 19.44
CA VAL A 396 -3.96 -2.63 18.97
C VAL A 396 -2.61 -3.08 18.38
N LYS A 397 -2.01 -2.29 17.48
CA LYS A 397 -0.71 -2.64 16.88
C LYS A 397 0.44 -2.70 17.92
N PRO A 398 0.60 -1.73 18.84
CA PRO A 398 1.59 -1.85 19.91
C PRO A 398 1.38 -3.07 20.81
N LEU A 399 0.13 -3.42 21.14
CA LEU A 399 -0.20 -4.59 21.96
C LEU A 399 0.22 -5.89 21.27
N LEU A 400 -0.11 -6.05 19.99
CA LEU A 400 0.33 -7.20 19.18
C LEU A 400 1.86 -7.29 19.10
N SER A 401 2.53 -6.15 18.93
CA SER A 401 3.99 -6.09 18.79
C SER A 401 4.73 -6.42 20.08
N ARG A 402 4.17 -6.09 21.24
CA ARG A 402 4.82 -6.30 22.56
C ARG A 402 4.48 -7.63 23.21
N PHE A 403 3.26 -8.13 23.02
CA PHE A 403 2.74 -9.28 23.75
C PHE A 403 2.48 -10.51 22.89
N GLY A 404 2.83 -10.46 21.59
CA GLY A 404 2.55 -11.54 20.66
C GLY A 404 1.07 -11.60 20.26
N THR A 405 0.76 -12.55 19.39
CA THR A 405 -0.54 -12.67 18.72
C THR A 405 -1.64 -13.03 19.71
N ILE A 406 -1.44 -14.03 20.56
CA ILE A 406 -2.48 -14.52 21.47
C ILE A 406 -2.83 -13.47 22.52
N LEU A 407 -1.84 -13.05 23.33
CA LEU A 407 -2.09 -12.10 24.41
C LEU A 407 -2.39 -10.71 23.87
N GLY A 408 -1.69 -10.27 22.81
CA GLY A 408 -1.93 -8.98 22.16
C GLY A 408 -3.33 -8.88 21.56
N THR A 409 -3.87 -9.94 20.95
CA THR A 409 -5.26 -9.96 20.45
C THR A 409 -6.26 -9.85 21.60
N GLY A 410 -6.05 -10.58 22.70
CA GLY A 410 -6.92 -10.50 23.89
C GLY A 410 -6.94 -9.09 24.50
N LEU A 411 -5.76 -8.50 24.73
CA LEU A 411 -5.63 -7.13 25.26
C LEU A 411 -6.18 -6.09 24.26
N GLY A 412 -5.96 -6.29 22.97
CA GLY A 412 -6.50 -5.43 21.91
C GLY A 412 -8.03 -5.44 21.87
N GLY A 413 -8.66 -6.61 22.09
CA GLY A 413 -10.11 -6.71 22.23
C GLY A 413 -10.66 -5.90 23.41
N VAL A 414 -10.03 -6.01 24.58
CA VAL A 414 -10.38 -5.23 25.78
C VAL A 414 -10.22 -3.73 25.52
N GLU A 415 -9.09 -3.34 24.95
CA GLU A 415 -8.77 -1.95 24.61
C GLU A 415 -9.81 -1.34 23.67
N MET A 416 -10.18 -2.04 22.60
CA MET A 416 -11.17 -1.54 21.64
C MET A 416 -12.54 -1.36 22.31
N TRP A 417 -12.96 -2.29 23.17
CA TRP A 417 -14.22 -2.15 23.91
C TRP A 417 -14.23 -0.95 24.85
N LEU A 418 -13.18 -0.75 25.65
CA LEU A 418 -13.08 0.38 26.58
C LEU A 418 -13.09 1.72 25.85
N ASN A 419 -12.33 1.87 24.76
CA ASN A 419 -12.36 3.09 23.95
C ASN A 419 -13.74 3.32 23.31
N THR A 420 -14.42 2.26 22.87
CA THR A 420 -15.74 2.39 22.22
C THR A 420 -16.82 2.81 23.19
N ILE A 421 -16.86 2.23 24.40
CA ILE A 421 -17.97 2.45 25.35
C ILE A 421 -17.74 3.72 26.17
N ILE A 422 -16.51 3.95 26.66
CA ILE A 422 -16.23 5.02 27.63
C ILE A 422 -15.14 6.00 27.17
N GLY A 423 -14.59 5.84 25.96
CA GLY A 423 -13.59 6.77 25.41
C GLY A 423 -12.24 6.76 26.15
N TRP A 424 -11.95 5.71 26.92
CA TRP A 424 -10.79 5.64 27.79
C TRP A 424 -9.98 4.36 27.56
N SER A 425 -8.66 4.46 27.70
CA SER A 425 -7.73 3.32 27.61
C SER A 425 -6.94 3.18 28.92
N PRO A 426 -6.88 1.98 29.52
CA PRO A 426 -6.02 1.71 30.67
C PRO A 426 -4.52 1.72 30.30
N PHE A 427 -4.19 1.66 29.01
CA PHE A 427 -2.82 1.67 28.50
C PHE A 427 -2.36 3.07 28.05
N GLY A 428 -3.21 4.10 28.16
CA GLY A 428 -2.92 5.43 27.64
C GLY A 428 -2.78 5.42 26.12
N THR A 429 -1.67 5.95 25.60
CA THR A 429 -1.26 5.75 24.20
C THR A 429 0.11 5.07 24.20
N MET A 430 0.17 3.88 23.60
CA MET A 430 1.37 3.07 23.55
C MET A 430 2.24 3.42 22.34
N SER A 431 3.55 3.49 22.57
CA SER A 431 4.58 3.76 21.55
C SER A 431 4.95 2.53 20.72
N HIS A 432 5.37 2.75 19.48
CA HIS A 432 5.90 1.74 18.56
C HIS A 432 7.40 1.45 18.80
N ASN A 433 8.11 2.36 19.47
CA ASN A 433 9.53 2.34 19.85
C ASN A 433 10.55 2.39 18.69
N LYS A 434 10.47 1.48 17.72
CA LYS A 434 11.50 1.30 16.67
C LYS A 434 10.86 1.25 15.29
N THR A 435 11.63 1.50 14.24
CA THR A 435 11.23 1.21 12.85
C THR A 435 11.17 -0.30 12.60
N ASP A 436 10.58 -0.71 11.48
CA ASP A 436 10.50 -2.12 11.06
C ASP A 436 11.87 -2.67 10.61
N ALA A 437 12.66 -1.84 9.92
CA ALA A 437 14.07 -2.10 9.64
C ALA A 437 14.87 -2.42 10.91
N ALA A 438 14.77 -1.56 11.94
CA ALA A 438 15.48 -1.70 13.20
C ALA A 438 14.98 -2.85 14.10
N SER A 439 13.98 -3.60 13.67
CA SER A 439 13.43 -4.74 14.41
C SER A 439 14.15 -6.06 14.12
N LEU A 440 14.89 -6.18 13.01
CA LEU A 440 15.68 -7.39 12.72
C LEU A 440 16.78 -7.62 13.76
N LYS A 441 17.01 -8.89 14.06
CA LYS A 441 18.10 -9.34 14.92
C LYS A 441 19.11 -10.16 14.09
N PRO A 442 20.39 -10.23 14.50
CA PRO A 442 21.41 -10.98 13.76
C PRO A 442 21.02 -12.44 13.51
N ALA A 443 21.40 -12.97 12.34
CA ALA A 443 21.06 -14.32 11.90
C ALA A 443 21.55 -15.40 12.87
N SER A 444 22.69 -15.15 13.53
CA SER A 444 23.26 -16.03 14.57
C SER A 444 22.34 -16.28 15.78
N LYS A 445 21.27 -15.49 15.96
CA LYS A 445 20.27 -15.67 17.02
C LYS A 445 19.09 -16.57 16.60
N PHE A 446 19.04 -17.00 15.35
CA PHE A 446 17.94 -17.79 14.82
C PHE A 446 18.44 -19.02 14.07
N LYS A 447 17.51 -19.97 13.87
CA LYS A 447 17.73 -21.10 12.96
C LYS A 447 17.05 -20.78 11.64
N PRO A 448 17.65 -21.17 10.50
CA PRO A 448 16.97 -21.17 9.21
C PRO A 448 15.63 -21.91 9.29
N ILE A 449 14.61 -21.38 8.62
CA ILE A 449 13.29 -22.00 8.53
C ILE A 449 13.28 -22.91 7.30
N ASP A 450 12.99 -24.19 7.52
CA ASP A 450 12.82 -25.16 6.44
C ASP A 450 11.39 -25.06 5.87
N TYR A 451 11.27 -24.42 4.72
CA TYR A 451 10.00 -24.24 4.02
C TYR A 451 9.72 -25.42 3.07
N PRO A 452 8.49 -25.97 3.05
CA PRO A 452 8.13 -27.01 2.11
C PRO A 452 8.32 -26.56 0.66
N LYS A 453 8.73 -27.49 -0.21
CA LYS A 453 8.77 -27.24 -1.65
C LYS A 453 7.34 -27.02 -2.18
N PRO A 454 7.16 -26.10 -3.14
CA PRO A 454 5.86 -25.91 -3.77
C PRO A 454 5.44 -27.16 -4.55
N ASP A 455 4.14 -27.46 -4.53
CA ASP A 455 3.53 -28.60 -5.23
C ASP A 455 3.11 -28.27 -6.68
N GLY A 456 3.21 -27.00 -7.08
CA GLY A 456 2.80 -26.51 -8.40
C GLY A 456 1.29 -26.48 -8.62
N LYS A 457 0.49 -26.74 -7.57
CA LYS A 457 -0.98 -26.79 -7.65
C LYS A 457 -1.63 -25.82 -6.68
N ILE A 458 -1.32 -25.94 -5.39
CA ILE A 458 -1.81 -25.04 -4.33
C ILE A 458 -0.75 -24.01 -3.98
N SER A 459 0.52 -24.39 -4.10
CA SER A 459 1.69 -23.61 -3.76
C SER A 459 2.67 -23.56 -4.93
N PHE A 460 3.35 -22.43 -5.12
CA PHE A 460 4.14 -22.16 -6.32
C PHE A 460 5.50 -21.56 -5.97
N ASP A 461 6.50 -21.83 -6.80
CA ASP A 461 7.77 -21.12 -6.69
C ASP A 461 7.58 -19.63 -7.00
N LYS A 462 8.48 -18.81 -6.44
CA LYS A 462 8.34 -17.35 -6.44
C LYS A 462 8.31 -16.78 -7.86
N LEU A 463 9.20 -17.23 -8.74
CA LEU A 463 9.32 -16.67 -10.10
C LEU A 463 8.14 -17.07 -10.98
N THR A 464 7.66 -18.32 -10.89
CA THR A 464 6.42 -18.74 -11.56
C THR A 464 5.21 -17.95 -11.07
N ASN A 465 5.19 -17.50 -9.81
CA ASN A 465 4.13 -16.64 -9.29
C ASN A 465 4.28 -15.20 -9.78
N VAL A 466 5.51 -14.67 -9.85
CA VAL A 466 5.79 -13.32 -10.37
C VAL A 466 5.30 -13.14 -11.80
N ALA A 467 5.35 -14.18 -12.63
CA ALA A 467 4.77 -14.12 -13.98
C ALA A 467 3.26 -13.75 -13.96
N PHE A 468 2.51 -14.09 -12.90
CA PHE A 468 1.08 -13.78 -12.74
C PHE A 468 0.82 -12.37 -12.20
N THR A 469 1.87 -11.58 -12.01
CA THR A 469 1.75 -10.12 -11.77
C THR A 469 1.72 -9.33 -13.07
N ASN A 470 2.04 -9.97 -14.20
CA ASN A 470 2.30 -9.35 -15.49
C ASN A 470 3.30 -8.19 -15.41
N THR A 471 4.26 -8.25 -14.47
CA THR A 471 5.20 -7.17 -14.28
C THR A 471 6.21 -7.09 -15.42
N TYR A 472 6.51 -5.86 -15.85
CA TYR A 472 7.48 -5.60 -16.89
C TYR A 472 8.22 -4.28 -16.63
N HIS A 473 9.49 -4.24 -17.02
CA HIS A 473 10.31 -3.05 -17.11
C HIS A 473 11.21 -3.20 -18.34
N GLY A 474 11.53 -2.11 -19.03
CA GLY A 474 12.57 -2.13 -20.06
C GLY A 474 13.90 -2.62 -19.48
N GLU A 475 14.62 -3.48 -20.20
CA GLU A 475 15.87 -4.10 -19.72
C GLU A 475 17.01 -3.10 -19.58
N ASP A 476 17.08 -2.14 -20.50
CA ASP A 476 18.12 -1.09 -20.56
C ASP A 476 17.57 0.23 -20.02
N GLN A 477 17.37 0.28 -18.70
CA GLN A 477 17.00 1.48 -17.96
C GLN A 477 17.72 1.52 -16.60
N PRO A 478 17.88 2.70 -15.98
CA PRO A 478 18.52 2.80 -14.68
C PRO A 478 17.81 1.94 -13.62
N CYS A 479 18.57 1.20 -12.83
CA CYS A 479 17.99 0.39 -11.75
C CYS A 479 17.33 1.29 -10.69
N HIS A 480 16.00 1.26 -10.62
CA HIS A 480 15.20 2.05 -9.68
C HIS A 480 15.29 1.60 -8.21
N LEU A 481 16.10 0.58 -7.93
CA LEU A 481 16.39 0.06 -6.60
C LEU A 481 17.81 0.46 -6.23
N ARG A 482 17.99 1.73 -5.88
CA ARG A 482 19.32 2.31 -5.68
C ARG A 482 19.95 1.73 -4.41
N LEU A 483 21.14 1.17 -4.56
CA LEU A 483 21.97 0.72 -3.45
C LEU A 483 22.93 1.87 -3.08
N LEU A 484 22.84 2.38 -1.85
CA LEU A 484 23.62 3.54 -1.41
C LEU A 484 25.08 3.17 -1.09
N ASP A 485 25.29 2.03 -0.43
CA ASP A 485 26.58 1.52 0.02
C ASP A 485 26.72 0.01 -0.28
N PRO A 486 27.49 -0.37 -1.32
CA PRO A 486 27.75 -1.77 -1.65
C PRO A 486 28.52 -2.55 -0.57
N ASP A 487 29.40 -1.89 0.18
CA ASP A 487 30.19 -2.54 1.22
C ASP A 487 29.34 -2.86 2.45
N LEU A 488 28.41 -1.97 2.80
CA LEU A 488 27.42 -2.21 3.85
C LEU A 488 26.48 -3.37 3.49
N GLN A 489 26.14 -3.51 2.21
CA GLN A 489 25.33 -4.63 1.72
C GLN A 489 26.03 -5.97 1.98
N LYS A 490 27.33 -6.08 1.72
CA LYS A 490 28.10 -7.30 1.98
C LYS A 490 28.39 -7.50 3.47
N SER A 491 28.86 -6.47 4.16
CA SER A 491 29.34 -6.58 5.54
C SER A 491 28.22 -6.73 6.58
N SER A 492 27.06 -6.08 6.37
CA SER A 492 25.93 -6.10 7.31
C SER A 492 24.75 -6.92 6.80
N GLU A 493 24.17 -6.60 5.62
CA GLU A 493 22.96 -7.29 5.14
C GLU A 493 23.22 -8.80 4.96
N LEU A 494 24.31 -9.16 4.29
CA LEU A 494 24.76 -10.55 4.21
C LEU A 494 25.49 -11.00 5.48
N GLY A 495 26.52 -10.26 5.92
CA GLY A 495 27.41 -10.72 7.00
C GLY A 495 26.76 -10.89 8.37
N VAL A 496 25.78 -10.05 8.72
CA VAL A 496 25.12 -10.04 10.05
C VAL A 496 23.72 -10.65 9.99
N PHE A 497 22.97 -10.36 8.93
CA PHE A 497 21.56 -10.77 8.80
C PHE A 497 21.36 -11.92 7.81
N ASP A 498 22.41 -12.43 7.17
CA ASP A 498 22.35 -13.54 6.22
C ASP A 498 21.39 -13.31 5.04
N GLY A 499 21.42 -12.11 4.46
CA GLY A 499 20.75 -11.86 3.18
C GLY A 499 19.22 -11.79 3.24
N PRO A 500 18.58 -11.06 4.18
CA PRO A 500 17.12 -11.02 4.28
C PRO A 500 16.42 -10.48 3.02
N SER A 501 17.10 -9.71 2.16
CA SER A 501 16.54 -9.17 0.91
C SER A 501 15.99 -10.24 -0.04
N ALA A 502 16.65 -11.38 -0.14
CA ALA A 502 16.21 -12.51 -0.95
C ALA A 502 14.92 -13.17 -0.40
N ARG A 503 14.60 -12.94 0.88
CA ARG A 503 13.47 -13.57 1.59
C ARG A 503 12.28 -12.64 1.72
N TYR A 504 12.48 -11.40 2.19
CA TYR A 504 11.38 -10.44 2.32
C TYR A 504 10.86 -9.93 0.99
N CYS A 505 11.69 -9.97 -0.07
CA CYS A 505 11.24 -9.58 -1.39
C CYS A 505 10.23 -10.60 -1.93
N PRO A 506 9.00 -10.17 -2.23
CA PRO A 506 7.94 -11.05 -2.75
C PRO A 506 8.15 -11.45 -4.22
N ALA A 507 9.15 -10.89 -4.89
CA ALA A 507 9.32 -11.01 -6.33
C ALA A 507 10.68 -11.57 -6.81
N GLY A 508 11.59 -11.92 -5.89
CA GLY A 508 12.87 -12.53 -6.28
C GLY A 508 13.79 -11.54 -7.02
N VAL A 509 13.68 -10.26 -6.66
CA VAL A 509 14.51 -9.19 -7.22
C VAL A 509 15.96 -9.30 -6.74
N TYR A 510 16.16 -9.64 -5.46
CA TYR A 510 17.49 -9.67 -4.86
C TYR A 510 18.00 -11.09 -4.72
N GLU A 511 19.25 -11.31 -5.12
CA GLU A 511 19.93 -12.58 -4.92
C GLU A 511 21.42 -12.37 -4.60
N TRP A 512 22.00 -13.33 -3.89
CA TRP A 512 23.43 -13.41 -3.63
C TRP A 512 23.98 -14.57 -4.47
N VAL A 513 24.59 -14.23 -5.60
CA VAL A 513 25.16 -15.20 -6.55
C VAL A 513 26.55 -15.62 -6.08
N GLU A 514 26.80 -16.93 -6.04
CA GLU A 514 28.12 -17.46 -5.74
C GLU A 514 28.97 -17.46 -7.02
N GLU A 515 30.06 -16.71 -6.99
CA GLU A 515 31.03 -16.62 -8.08
C GLU A 515 31.99 -17.82 -8.05
N PRO A 516 32.68 -18.16 -9.15
CA PRO A 516 33.59 -19.31 -9.22
C PRO A 516 34.74 -19.30 -8.19
N ASN A 517 35.07 -18.12 -7.64
CA ASN A 517 36.07 -17.95 -6.59
C ASN A 517 35.51 -18.17 -5.16
N GLY A 518 34.22 -18.50 -5.02
CA GLY A 518 33.51 -18.69 -3.75
C GLY A 518 33.02 -17.39 -3.11
N GLU A 519 33.26 -16.23 -3.72
CA GLU A 519 32.70 -14.97 -3.24
C GLU A 519 31.23 -14.84 -3.62
N LYS A 520 30.45 -14.15 -2.78
CA LYS A 520 29.06 -13.82 -3.09
C LYS A 520 28.95 -12.40 -3.63
N ARG A 521 28.34 -12.25 -4.79
CA ARG A 521 27.99 -10.97 -5.42
C ARG A 521 26.50 -10.68 -5.22
N PHE A 522 26.18 -9.45 -4.83
CA PHE A 522 24.79 -9.01 -4.77
C PHE A 522 24.28 -8.68 -6.16
N GLN A 523 23.15 -9.25 -6.56
CA GLN A 523 22.51 -9.01 -7.85
C GLN A 523 21.09 -8.50 -7.65
N ILE A 524 20.75 -7.46 -8.41
CA ILE A 524 19.44 -6.82 -8.43
C ILE A 524 18.81 -7.06 -9.80
N ASN A 525 17.79 -7.91 -9.83
CA ASN A 525 16.93 -8.22 -10.97
C ASN A 525 15.72 -7.28 -10.97
N SER A 526 15.95 -5.99 -11.21
CA SER A 526 14.93 -4.93 -11.08
C SER A 526 13.71 -5.11 -11.99
N GLN A 527 13.85 -5.84 -13.10
CA GLN A 527 12.75 -6.18 -14.01
C GLN A 527 11.62 -6.95 -13.33
N ASN A 528 11.92 -7.69 -12.25
CA ASN A 528 10.92 -8.44 -11.49
C ASN A 528 10.18 -7.57 -10.45
N CYS A 529 10.54 -6.30 -10.28
CA CYS A 529 10.04 -5.49 -9.18
C CYS A 529 8.55 -5.20 -9.31
N ILE A 530 7.76 -5.66 -8.34
CA ILE A 530 6.30 -5.42 -8.32
C ILE A 530 5.89 -4.18 -7.49
N HIS A 531 6.85 -3.29 -7.24
CA HIS A 531 6.66 -1.99 -6.58
C HIS A 531 6.02 -2.06 -5.18
N CYS A 532 6.17 -3.19 -4.47
CA CYS A 532 5.57 -3.41 -3.16
C CYS A 532 6.10 -2.48 -2.04
N LYS A 533 7.26 -1.84 -2.25
CA LYS A 533 8.01 -0.98 -1.32
C LYS A 533 8.64 -1.67 -0.10
N THR A 534 8.50 -2.98 0.06
CA THR A 534 9.02 -3.72 1.23
C THR A 534 10.52 -3.58 1.45
N CYS A 535 11.33 -3.59 0.39
CA CYS A 535 12.78 -3.49 0.50
C CYS A 535 13.26 -2.17 1.13
N ASP A 536 12.66 -1.06 0.72
CA ASP A 536 12.89 0.27 1.29
C ASP A 536 12.49 0.35 2.76
N ILE A 537 11.48 -0.42 3.17
CA ILE A 537 10.96 -0.44 4.54
C ILE A 537 11.77 -1.38 5.47
N LYS A 538 12.12 -2.58 4.98
CA LYS A 538 12.59 -3.69 5.81
C LYS A 538 14.10 -3.92 5.78
N ASP A 539 14.82 -3.29 4.85
CA ASP A 539 16.28 -3.33 4.84
C ASP A 539 16.83 -2.86 6.20
N PRO A 540 17.55 -3.73 6.95
CA PRO A 540 18.06 -3.40 8.28
C PRO A 540 19.02 -2.21 8.29
N ASN A 541 19.63 -1.89 7.15
CA ASN A 541 20.58 -0.81 7.01
C ASN A 541 19.99 0.46 6.38
N GLN A 542 18.72 0.42 5.92
CA GLN A 542 18.11 1.49 5.11
C GLN A 542 19.02 1.91 3.93
N ASN A 543 19.64 0.92 3.28
CA ASN A 543 20.62 1.05 2.22
C ASN A 543 19.99 0.98 0.82
N ILE A 544 18.82 0.35 0.70
CA ILE A 544 18.02 0.31 -0.53
C ILE A 544 17.04 1.48 -0.56
N ASN A 545 17.21 2.35 -1.55
CA ASN A 545 16.31 3.47 -1.82
C ASN A 545 15.45 3.14 -3.06
N TRP A 546 14.15 2.92 -2.87
CA TRP A 546 13.22 2.71 -3.99
C TRP A 546 12.88 4.06 -4.63
N GLU A 547 13.10 4.14 -5.94
CA GLU A 547 12.71 5.25 -6.81
C GLU A 547 11.75 4.75 -7.88
N THR A 548 11.12 5.68 -8.58
CA THR A 548 10.23 5.32 -9.67
C THR A 548 11.05 4.91 -10.90
N PRO A 549 10.79 3.75 -11.53
CA PRO A 549 11.32 3.44 -12.86
C PRO A 549 10.66 4.31 -13.93
N GLU A 550 11.02 4.07 -15.20
CA GLU A 550 10.27 4.61 -16.34
C GLU A 550 8.77 4.33 -16.20
N GLY A 551 7.97 5.29 -16.66
CA GLY A 551 6.52 5.22 -16.57
C GLY A 551 5.93 4.04 -17.33
N GLY A 552 4.83 3.47 -16.83
CA GLY A 552 4.22 2.24 -17.39
C GLY A 552 4.92 0.95 -16.96
N GLY A 553 6.17 1.00 -16.47
CA GLY A 553 6.85 -0.13 -15.87
C GLY A 553 6.29 -0.48 -14.49
N GLY A 554 6.35 -1.76 -14.12
CA GLY A 554 5.79 -2.29 -12.87
C GLY A 554 4.80 -3.42 -13.11
N PRO A 555 3.99 -3.79 -12.10
CA PRO A 555 2.96 -4.81 -12.25
C PRO A 555 1.84 -4.35 -13.20
N ALA A 556 1.16 -5.31 -13.85
CA ALA A 556 -0.08 -5.07 -14.56
C ALA A 556 -1.18 -5.95 -13.95
N TYR A 557 -1.59 -5.56 -12.74
CA TYR A 557 -2.60 -6.27 -11.98
C TYR A 557 -3.98 -6.09 -12.62
N PRO A 558 -4.72 -7.19 -12.86
CA PRO A 558 -6.07 -7.10 -13.39
C PRO A 558 -7.07 -6.72 -12.28
N ASN A 559 -7.77 -7.68 -11.68
CA ASN A 559 -8.84 -7.45 -10.72
C ASN A 559 -8.34 -7.60 -9.26
N MET A 560 -7.22 -6.93 -8.93
CA MET A 560 -6.51 -7.09 -7.65
C MET A 560 -6.83 -6.02 -6.60
#